data_AF-G6EDF1-F1
#
_entry.id   AF-G6EDF1-F1
#
_cell.length_a   1.000
_cell.length_b   1.000
_cell.length_c   1.000
_cell.angle_alpha   90.00
_cell.angle_beta   90.00
_cell.angle_gamma   90.00
#
_symmetry.space_group_name_H-M   'P 1'
#
loop_
_entity.id
_entity.type
_entity.pdbx_description
1 polymer ?
#
loop_
_entity_poly.entity_id
_entity_poly.type
_entity_poly.pdbx_seq_one_letter_code
_entity_poly.pdbx_strand_id
1 'polypeptide(L)'
;MEGHGARVYVDEIDPEMPPYTTEETAGLLKSRIRQTKRFVLLASKNSKDSRWVPWELGVADGYKGLTKIALFPASDSSHEQAWASWEYLGLYRRIVWGDLQGHQKRVWMVLDEKRNTATELSEWLAGE
;
A
#
# COMPACT_ATOMS: atom_id res chain seq x y z
N MET A 1 -2.29 -10.63 1.35
CA MET A 1 -3.17 -10.05 0.31
C MET A 1 -3.94 -11.12 -0.46
N GLU A 2 -3.28 -12.10 -1.09
CA GLU A 2 -3.99 -13.17 -1.82
C GLU A 2 -4.89 -14.03 -0.94
N GLY A 3 -4.43 -14.37 0.27
CA GLY A 3 -5.26 -15.02 1.30
C GLY A 3 -6.48 -14.21 1.76
N HIS A 4 -6.61 -12.95 1.32
CA HIS A 4 -7.77 -12.08 1.55
C HIS A 4 -8.57 -11.81 0.27
N GLY A 5 -8.39 -12.62 -0.77
CA GLY A 5 -9.21 -12.58 -2.00
C GLY A 5 -8.74 -11.61 -3.08
N ALA A 6 -7.58 -10.97 -2.93
CA ALA A 6 -7.00 -10.12 -3.97
C ALA A 6 -6.11 -10.91 -4.95
N ARG A 7 -6.05 -10.47 -6.20
CA ARG A 7 -4.96 -10.83 -7.13
C ARG A 7 -3.89 -9.75 -7.05
N VAL A 8 -2.66 -10.14 -6.71
CA VAL A 8 -1.58 -9.18 -6.44
C VAL A 8 -0.67 -9.05 -7.64
N TYR A 9 -0.33 -7.81 -7.97
CA TYR A 9 0.75 -7.50 -8.89
C TYR A 9 2.02 -7.19 -8.10
N VAL A 10 3.14 -7.79 -8.49
CA VAL A 10 4.48 -7.51 -7.96
C VAL A 10 5.40 -7.35 -9.16
N ASP A 11 6.14 -6.25 -9.21
CA ASP A 11 7.01 -5.86 -10.32
C ASP A 11 8.25 -6.76 -10.46
N GLU A 12 8.82 -7.26 -9.36
CA GLU A 12 9.98 -8.16 -9.36
C GLU A 12 9.75 -9.46 -10.17
N ILE A 13 8.50 -9.90 -10.29
CA ILE A 13 8.11 -11.13 -11.00
C ILE A 13 7.32 -10.87 -12.30
N ASP A 14 7.19 -9.60 -12.73
CA ASP A 14 6.50 -9.27 -13.99
C ASP A 14 7.46 -9.52 -15.18
N PRO A 15 7.17 -10.49 -16.06
CA PRO A 15 8.03 -10.80 -17.21
C PRO A 15 8.07 -9.68 -18.25
N GLU A 16 7.13 -8.72 -18.21
CA GLU A 16 7.14 -7.55 -19.10
C GLU A 16 8.09 -6.44 -18.61
N MET A 17 8.68 -6.58 -17.41
CA MET A 17 9.59 -5.59 -16.85
C MET A 17 10.95 -5.63 -17.55
N PRO A 18 11.48 -4.46 -18.00
CA PRO A 18 12.82 -4.40 -18.57
C PRO A 18 13.90 -4.86 -17.59
N PRO A 19 14.99 -5.47 -18.06
CA PRO A 19 16.09 -5.95 -17.21
C PRO A 19 16.87 -4.82 -16.52
N TYR A 20 16.72 -3.58 -17.02
CA TYR A 20 17.30 -2.37 -16.44
C TYR A 20 16.24 -1.30 -16.37
N THR A 21 16.30 -0.47 -15.33
CA THR A 21 15.32 0.59 -15.12
C THR A 21 15.48 1.69 -16.18
N THR A 22 14.44 1.89 -16.99
CA THR A 22 14.39 2.91 -18.05
C THR A 22 13.07 3.69 -18.00
N GLU A 23 12.86 4.61 -18.94
CA GLU A 23 11.56 5.27 -19.12
C GLU A 23 10.42 4.29 -19.43
N GLU A 24 10.72 3.16 -20.08
CA GLU A 24 9.75 2.09 -20.34
C GLU A 24 9.28 1.45 -19.04
N THR A 25 10.19 1.23 -18.08
CA THR A 25 9.85 0.77 -16.73
C THR A 25 8.86 1.72 -16.06
N ALA A 26 9.11 3.03 -16.13
CA ALA A 26 8.21 4.04 -15.58
C ALA A 26 6.84 4.03 -16.28
N GLY A 27 6.82 3.85 -17.60
CA GLY A 27 5.59 3.74 -18.39
C GLY A 27 4.76 2.51 -17.99
N LEU A 28 5.40 1.36 -17.84
CA LEU A 28 4.75 0.11 -17.44
C LEU A 28 4.20 0.22 -16.02
N LEU A 29 4.99 0.68 -15.05
CA LEU A 29 4.55 0.87 -13.67
C LEU A 29 3.34 1.81 -13.58
N LYS A 30 3.35 2.94 -14.31
CA LYS A 30 2.18 3.83 -14.41
C LYS A 30 0.94 3.11 -14.92
N SER A 31 1.09 2.31 -15.97
CA SER A 31 0.00 1.52 -16.55
C SER A 31 -0.55 0.50 -15.54
N ARG A 32 0.33 -0.25 -14.87
CA ARG A 32 -0.03 -1.23 -13.84
C ARG A 32 -0.73 -0.58 -12.65
N ILE A 33 -0.18 0.52 -12.14
CA ILE A 33 -0.80 1.32 -11.08
C ILE A 33 -2.19 1.75 -11.52
N ARG A 34 -2.39 2.24 -12.75
CA ARG A 34 -3.72 2.65 -13.22
C ARG A 34 -4.70 1.48 -13.34
N GLN A 35 -4.24 0.29 -13.76
CA GLN A 35 -5.07 -0.89 -13.97
C GLN A 35 -5.51 -1.58 -12.66
N THR A 36 -4.75 -1.45 -11.58
CA THR A 36 -5.09 -2.07 -10.29
C THR A 36 -6.21 -1.33 -9.57
N LYS A 37 -6.97 -2.01 -8.70
CA LYS A 37 -8.03 -1.36 -7.89
C LYS A 37 -7.49 -0.62 -6.66
N ARG A 38 -6.42 -1.13 -6.09
CA ARG A 38 -5.81 -0.68 -4.84
C ARG A 38 -4.30 -0.60 -5.01
N PHE A 39 -3.67 0.28 -4.25
CA PHE A 39 -2.21 0.37 -4.15
C PHE A 39 -1.80 0.18 -2.70
N VAL A 40 -0.86 -0.73 -2.47
CA VAL A 40 -0.31 -0.98 -1.13
C VAL A 40 1.17 -0.66 -1.17
N LEU A 41 1.59 0.29 -0.33
CA LEU A 41 2.99 0.61 -0.17
C LEU A 41 3.57 -0.19 0.99
N LEU A 42 4.56 -1.04 0.71
CA LEU A 42 5.36 -1.68 1.74
C LEU A 42 6.35 -0.67 2.33
N ALA A 43 6.04 -0.17 3.53
CA ALA A 43 6.84 0.83 4.23
C ALA A 43 7.91 0.14 5.08
N SER A 44 9.16 0.23 4.64
CA SER A 44 10.34 -0.23 5.38
C SER A 44 11.33 0.92 5.59
N LYS A 45 12.35 0.72 6.44
CA LYS A 45 13.45 1.68 6.58
C LYS A 45 14.17 1.95 5.27
N ASN A 46 14.31 0.95 4.40
CA ASN A 46 15.02 1.08 3.12
C ASN A 46 14.14 1.71 2.03
N SER A 47 12.81 1.66 2.19
CA SER A 47 11.88 2.32 1.26
C SER A 47 12.16 3.82 1.16
N LYS A 48 12.78 4.42 2.19
CA LYS A 48 13.14 5.84 2.23
C LYS A 48 14.29 6.22 1.30
N ASP A 49 15.18 5.28 1.04
CA ASP A 49 16.39 5.53 0.26
C ASP A 49 16.13 5.32 -1.26
N SER A 50 14.95 4.80 -1.60
CA SER A 50 14.50 4.62 -2.98
C SER A 50 13.95 5.91 -3.57
N ARG A 51 14.44 6.28 -4.76
CA ARG A 51 13.86 7.37 -5.56
C ARG A 51 12.55 6.99 -6.23
N TRP A 52 12.27 5.68 -6.36
CA TRP A 52 11.07 5.16 -7.03
C TRP A 52 9.86 5.17 -6.10
N VAL A 53 10.04 4.83 -4.82
CA VAL A 53 8.92 4.70 -3.87
C VAL A 53 8.07 5.99 -3.75
N PRO A 54 8.66 7.19 -3.51
CA PRO A 54 7.87 8.42 -3.49
C PRO A 54 7.20 8.73 -4.82
N TRP A 55 7.87 8.40 -5.93
CA TRP A 55 7.35 8.65 -7.28
C TRP A 55 6.16 7.75 -7.59
N GLU A 56 6.24 6.45 -7.31
CA GLU A 56 5.15 5.49 -7.50
C GLU A 56 3.95 5.84 -6.61
N LEU A 57 4.20 6.23 -5.37
CA LEU A 57 3.16 6.69 -4.46
C LEU A 57 2.47 7.93 -4.99
N GLY A 58 3.22 8.93 -5.48
CA GLY A 58 2.64 10.13 -6.08
C GLY A 58 1.82 9.84 -7.34
N VAL A 59 2.29 8.93 -8.20
CA VAL A 59 1.53 8.43 -9.36
C VAL A 59 0.24 7.74 -8.93
N ALA A 60 0.32 6.87 -7.92
CA ALA A 60 -0.84 6.16 -7.39
C ALA A 60 -1.86 7.13 -6.77
N ASP A 61 -1.41 8.12 -6.01
CA ASP A 61 -2.27 9.16 -5.43
C ASP A 61 -3.05 9.90 -6.51
N GLY A 62 -2.35 10.33 -7.57
CA GLY A 62 -2.97 11.03 -8.70
C GLY A 62 -4.06 10.22 -9.42
N TYR A 63 -3.93 8.90 -9.52
CA TYR A 63 -4.93 8.05 -10.20
C TYR A 63 -6.02 7.50 -9.28
N LYS A 64 -5.72 7.27 -8.01
CA LYS A 64 -6.57 6.48 -7.10
C LYS A 64 -7.18 7.29 -5.97
N GLY A 65 -6.52 8.37 -5.56
CA GLY A 65 -6.80 9.11 -4.33
C GLY A 65 -6.54 8.31 -3.05
N LEU A 66 -6.67 9.00 -1.92
CA LEU A 66 -6.27 8.50 -0.60
C LEU A 66 -7.03 7.25 -0.11
N THR A 67 -8.27 7.03 -0.54
CA THR A 67 -9.11 5.96 -0.01
C THR A 67 -8.74 4.57 -0.54
N LYS A 68 -8.05 4.52 -1.69
CA LYS A 68 -7.65 3.31 -2.40
C LYS A 68 -6.16 2.98 -2.23
N ILE A 69 -5.48 3.72 -1.35
CA ILE A 69 -4.07 3.56 -1.02
C ILE A 69 -3.95 3.22 0.46
N ALA A 70 -3.12 2.23 0.78
CA ALA A 70 -2.81 1.87 2.16
C ALA A 70 -1.32 1.59 2.34
N LEU A 71 -0.81 1.93 3.51
CA LEU A 71 0.55 1.62 3.94
C LEU A 71 0.53 0.27 4.67
N PHE A 72 1.47 -0.60 4.32
CA PHE A 72 1.72 -1.83 5.03
C PHE A 72 3.12 -1.79 5.65
N PRO A 73 3.27 -1.72 6.98
CA PRO A 73 4.58 -1.68 7.60
C PRO A 73 5.30 -3.03 7.42
N ALA A 74 6.57 -2.99 7.02
CA ALA A 74 7.40 -4.19 6.86
C ALA A 74 7.93 -4.77 8.19
N SER A 75 7.71 -4.08 9.32
CA SER A 75 8.13 -4.50 10.65
C SER A 75 6.97 -4.40 11.64
N ASP A 76 6.84 -5.41 12.50
CA ASP A 76 5.87 -5.47 13.60
C ASP A 76 6.24 -4.56 14.78
N SER A 77 7.43 -3.92 14.75
CA SER A 77 7.85 -3.01 15.80
C SER A 77 7.06 -1.69 15.73
N SER A 78 5.96 -1.64 16.49
CA SER A 78 5.21 -0.42 16.82
C SER A 78 6.09 0.74 17.33
N HIS A 79 7.31 0.44 17.78
CA HIS A 79 8.29 1.37 18.32
C HIS A 79 9.24 2.01 17.29
N GLU A 80 9.35 1.49 16.07
CA GLU A 80 10.18 2.14 15.06
C GLU A 80 9.35 3.18 14.30
N GLN A 81 9.19 4.32 14.95
CA GLN A 81 8.73 5.59 14.38
C GLN A 81 9.68 6.15 13.29
N ALA A 82 10.35 5.28 12.53
CA ALA A 82 11.10 5.67 11.33
C ALA A 82 10.17 6.34 10.28
N TRP A 83 8.85 6.10 10.38
CA TRP A 83 7.79 6.77 9.59
C TRP A 83 7.58 8.25 9.93
N ALA A 84 7.98 8.72 11.12
CA ALA A 84 7.85 10.13 11.53
C ALA A 84 8.72 11.08 10.68
N SER A 85 9.62 10.54 9.85
CA SER A 85 10.46 11.34 8.97
C SER A 85 9.75 11.81 7.69
N TRP A 86 8.64 11.17 7.28
CA TRP A 86 7.93 11.46 6.02
C TRP A 86 6.50 11.91 6.33
N GLU A 87 6.34 13.19 6.69
CA GLU A 87 5.10 13.77 7.18
C GLU A 87 3.88 13.49 6.27
N TYR A 88 4.10 13.46 4.95
CA TYR A 88 3.04 13.20 3.98
C TYR A 88 2.50 11.77 4.02
N LEU A 89 3.25 10.79 4.54
CA LEU A 89 2.74 9.43 4.71
C LEU A 89 1.57 9.37 5.71
N GLY A 90 1.46 10.35 6.60
CA GLY A 90 0.32 10.52 7.50
C GLY A 90 -1.01 10.86 6.79
N LEU A 91 -1.01 11.04 5.47
CA LEU A 91 -2.24 11.16 4.67
C LEU A 91 -2.93 9.81 4.44
N TYR A 92 -2.19 8.71 4.43
CA TYR A 92 -2.68 7.41 3.98
C TYR A 92 -3.15 6.52 5.14
N ARG A 93 -4.06 5.60 4.81
CA ARG A 93 -4.56 4.57 5.72
C ARG A 93 -3.52 3.48 5.96
N ARG A 94 -3.70 2.67 7.01
CA ARG A 94 -2.73 1.64 7.40
C ARG A 94 -3.35 0.26 7.44
N ILE A 95 -2.66 -0.73 6.91
CA ILE A 95 -3.02 -2.13 7.08
C ILE A 95 -2.43 -2.60 8.41
N VAL A 96 -3.31 -3.07 9.31
CA VAL A 96 -2.95 -3.50 10.67
C VAL A 96 -3.67 -4.80 11.03
N TRP A 97 -3.10 -5.55 11.96
CA TRP A 97 -3.72 -6.73 12.56
C TRP A 97 -4.28 -6.37 13.93
N GLY A 98 -5.59 -6.57 14.15
CA GLY A 98 -6.21 -6.16 15.41
C GLY A 98 -7.66 -6.58 15.58
N ASP A 99 -8.25 -6.13 16.68
CA ASP A 99 -9.64 -6.39 17.03
C ASP A 99 -10.55 -5.37 16.32
N LEU A 100 -11.52 -5.87 15.55
CA LEU A 100 -12.49 -5.05 14.81
C LEU A 100 -13.90 -5.29 15.37
N GLN A 101 -14.65 -4.21 15.58
CA GLN A 101 -16.02 -4.30 16.11
C GLN A 101 -16.89 -5.19 15.20
N GLY A 102 -17.61 -6.15 15.80
CA GLY A 102 -18.43 -7.11 15.07
C GLY A 102 -17.71 -8.41 14.70
N HIS A 103 -16.39 -8.50 14.89
CA HIS A 103 -15.62 -9.73 14.68
C HIS A 103 -15.26 -10.40 16.02
N GLN A 104 -15.42 -11.71 16.10
CA GLN A 104 -15.06 -12.50 17.30
C GLN A 104 -13.56 -12.77 17.43
N LYS A 105 -12.83 -12.64 16.32
CA LYS A 105 -11.38 -12.87 16.24
C LYS A 105 -10.73 -11.64 15.63
N ARG A 106 -9.42 -11.51 15.87
CA ARG A 106 -8.60 -10.51 15.19
C ARG A 106 -8.64 -10.69 13.69
N VAL A 107 -8.57 -9.58 12.97
CA VAL A 107 -8.59 -9.50 11.52
C VAL A 107 -7.52 -8.55 11.01
N TRP A 108 -7.15 -8.72 9.74
CA TRP A 108 -6.41 -7.71 9.02
C TRP A 108 -7.41 -6.64 8.58
N MET A 109 -7.09 -5.37 8.81
CA MET A 109 -7.97 -4.25 8.52
C MET A 109 -7.21 -3.04 8.00
N VAL A 110 -7.89 -2.18 7.27
CA VAL A 110 -7.40 -0.89 6.80
C VAL A 110 -7.93 0.20 7.72
N LEU A 111 -7.04 0.75 8.55
CA LEU A 111 -7.30 1.75 9.56
C LEU A 111 -7.13 3.17 9.00
N ASP A 112 -8.16 3.98 9.15
CA ASP A 112 -8.11 5.45 9.04
C ASP A 112 -7.94 6.03 10.45
N GLU A 113 -6.69 6.30 10.83
CA GLU A 113 -6.33 6.79 12.18
C GLU A 113 -6.97 8.15 12.49
N LYS A 114 -7.13 9.01 11.48
CA LYS A 114 -7.70 10.36 11.67
C LYS A 114 -9.17 10.30 12.02
N ARG A 115 -9.90 9.36 11.42
CA ARG A 115 -11.34 9.16 11.66
C ARG A 115 -11.61 8.12 12.74
N ASN A 116 -10.59 7.38 13.17
CA ASN A 116 -10.71 6.22 14.03
C ASN A 116 -11.74 5.20 13.51
N THR A 117 -11.65 4.91 12.21
CA THR A 117 -12.52 3.93 11.52
C THR A 117 -11.67 2.89 10.84
N ALA A 118 -12.18 1.67 10.70
CA ALA A 118 -11.48 0.59 10.01
C ALA A 118 -12.45 -0.23 9.14
N THR A 119 -11.93 -0.75 8.04
CA THR A 119 -12.62 -1.68 7.14
C THR A 119 -11.83 -2.98 7.11
N GLU A 120 -12.49 -4.13 7.11
CA GLU A 120 -11.79 -5.42 6.97
C GLU A 120 -10.95 -5.40 5.66
N LEU A 121 -9.74 -5.97 5.70
CA LEU A 121 -8.84 -5.93 4.56
C LEU A 121 -9.45 -6.58 3.31
N SER A 122 -10.16 -7.69 3.47
CA SER A 122 -10.85 -8.39 2.38
C SER A 122 -11.90 -7.49 1.71
N GLU A 123 -12.73 -6.81 2.50
CA GLU A 123 -13.73 -5.86 2.04
C GLU A 123 -13.09 -4.65 1.34
N TRP A 124 -12.04 -4.07 1.92
CA TRP A 124 -11.34 -2.94 1.31
C TRP A 124 -10.72 -3.30 -0.05
N LEU A 125 -10.14 -4.50 -0.17
CA LEU A 125 -9.58 -5.03 -1.42
C LEU A 125 -10.65 -5.30 -2.47
N ALA A 126 -11.84 -5.74 -2.06
CA ALA A 126 -12.96 -6.06 -2.95
C ALA A 126 -13.68 -4.81 -3.51
N GLY A 127 -13.66 -3.70 -2.76
CA GLY A 127 -14.37 -2.48 -3.15
C GLY A 127 -13.99 -1.90 -4.52
N GLU A 128 -14.86 -1.05 -5.05
CA GLU A 128 -14.68 -0.37 -6.34
C GLU A 128 -13.58 0.71 -6.31
#